data_AF-A0A2D6KUC1-F1
#
_entry.id   AF-A0A2D6KUC1-F1
#
_cell.length_a   1.000
_cell.length_b   1.000
_cell.length_c   1.000
_cell.angle_alpha   90.00
_cell.angle_beta   90.00
_cell.angle_gamma   90.00
#
_symmetry.space_group_name_H-M   'P 1'
#
loop_
_entity.id
_entity.type
_entity.pdbx_description
1 polymer ?
#
loop_
_entity_poly.entity_id
_entity_poly.type
_entity_poly.pdbx_seq_one_letter_code
_entity_poly.pdbx_strand_id
1 'polypeptide(L)'
;MVYYLPWTVSLEVLAWVTVVLFAVKMLFLFIKPSGWFSLTKKIYSKSIFTTIISLILAYVVLGSLIAAGISYVEIFAVILLFVFLAGISVAAYSDEFFKLSKKLLKDRSLLKKSWLAILIWVALTVLVVIELLA
;
A
#
# COMPACT_ATOMS: atom_id res chain seq x y z
N MET A 1 24.17 4.51 -15.39
CA MET A 1 24.55 5.28 -14.19
C MET A 1 23.25 5.71 -13.53
N VAL A 2 22.79 4.99 -12.50
CA VAL A 2 21.53 5.31 -11.81
C VAL A 2 21.82 6.47 -10.87
N TYR A 3 21.26 7.64 -11.14
CA TYR A 3 21.34 8.78 -10.22
C TYR A 3 20.57 8.42 -8.96
N TYR A 4 21.29 8.14 -7.87
CA TYR A 4 20.67 8.01 -6.54
C TYR A 4 20.03 9.35 -6.20
N LEU A 5 18.71 9.34 -6.03
CA LEU A 5 18.00 10.52 -5.57
C LEU A 5 18.47 10.85 -4.15
N PRO A 6 18.71 12.12 -3.78
CA PRO A 6 19.29 12.47 -2.48
C PRO A 6 18.35 12.20 -1.29
N TRP A 7 17.17 11.63 -1.53
CA TRP A 7 16.14 11.29 -0.55
C TRP A 7 15.88 9.78 -0.43
N THR A 8 16.78 8.91 -0.91
CA THR A 8 16.69 7.46 -0.65
C THR A 8 16.98 7.14 0.81
N VAL A 9 16.22 6.21 1.39
CA VAL A 9 16.36 5.73 2.76
C VAL A 9 16.91 4.31 2.74
N SER A 10 17.75 3.92 3.71
CA SER A 10 18.30 2.55 3.73
C SER A 10 17.20 1.50 3.94
N LEU A 11 17.41 0.30 3.41
CA LEU A 11 16.49 -0.84 3.59
C LEU A 11 16.27 -1.16 5.07
N GLU A 12 17.30 -1.02 5.90
CA GLU A 12 17.23 -1.28 7.34
C GLU A 12 16.27 -0.30 8.02
N VAL A 13 16.31 0.99 7.66
CA VAL A 13 15.39 1.99 8.20
C VAL A 13 13.95 1.71 7.75
N LEU A 14 13.75 1.34 6.48
CA LEU A 14 12.41 0.93 6.00
C LEU A 14 11.88 -0.29 6.75
N ALA A 15 12.74 -1.28 7.02
CA ALA A 15 12.40 -2.47 7.80
C ALA A 15 12.04 -2.09 9.24
N TRP A 16 12.85 -1.28 9.92
CA TRP A 16 12.56 -0.81 11.28
C TRP A 16 11.26 -0.02 11.37
N VAL A 17 11.00 0.89 10.44
CA VAL A 17 9.73 1.63 10.37
C VAL A 17 8.55 0.65 10.23
N THR A 18 8.67 -0.34 9.35
CA THR A 18 7.62 -1.36 9.15
C THR A 18 7.38 -2.18 10.42
N VAL A 19 8.45 -2.64 11.07
CA VAL A 19 8.38 -3.40 12.34
C VAL A 19 7.71 -2.57 13.42
N VAL A 20 8.12 -1.32 13.61
CA VAL A 20 7.54 -0.43 14.64
C VAL A 20 6.06 -0.16 14.36
N LEU A 21 5.70 0.17 13.11
CA LEU A 21 4.30 0.41 12.75
C LEU A 21 3.43 -0.83 12.97
N PHE A 22 3.94 -2.02 12.62
CA PHE A 22 3.21 -3.26 12.82
C PHE A 22 3.08 -3.59 14.31
N ALA A 23 4.17 -3.51 15.08
CA ALA A 23 4.16 -3.77 16.53
C ALA A 23 3.19 -2.83 17.26
N VAL A 24 3.26 -1.52 16.97
CA VAL A 24 2.33 -0.53 17.54
C VAL A 24 0.90 -0.86 17.14
N LYS A 25 0.63 -1.12 15.86
CA LYS A 25 -0.71 -1.49 15.39
C LYS A 25 -1.26 -2.72 16.11
N MET A 26 -0.45 -3.77 16.26
CA MET A 26 -0.86 -5.01 16.92
C MET A 26 -1.12 -4.79 18.41
N LEU A 27 -0.26 -4.05 19.11
CA LEU A 27 -0.48 -3.67 20.51
C LEU A 27 -1.82 -2.93 20.69
N PHE A 28 -2.09 -1.94 19.84
CA PHE A 28 -3.35 -1.20 19.89
C PHE A 28 -4.56 -2.09 19.59
N LEU A 29 -4.46 -3.00 18.62
CA LEU A 29 -5.54 -3.92 18.28
C LEU A 29 -5.86 -4.89 19.43
N PHE A 30 -4.85 -5.40 20.14
CA PHE A 30 -5.09 -6.31 21.27
C PHE A 30 -5.53 -5.61 22.55
N ILE A 31 -5.02 -4.41 22.84
CA ILE A 31 -5.34 -3.68 24.08
C ILE A 31 -6.66 -2.90 23.94
N LYS A 32 -6.85 -2.19 22.83
CA LYS A 32 -8.01 -1.29 22.64
C LYS A 32 -8.35 -1.12 21.15
N PRO A 33 -9.07 -2.07 20.53
CA PRO A 33 -9.43 -2.02 19.11
C PRO A 33 -10.12 -0.70 18.69
N SER A 34 -10.96 -0.14 19.56
CA SER A 34 -11.67 1.12 19.31
C SER A 34 -10.72 2.33 19.23
N GLY A 35 -9.58 2.29 19.92
CA GLY A 35 -8.54 3.31 19.85
C GLY A 35 -7.90 3.36 18.46
N TRP A 36 -7.56 2.18 17.91
CA TRP A 36 -7.05 2.08 16.55
C TRP A 36 -8.05 2.58 15.51
N PHE A 37 -9.33 2.22 15.65
CA PHE A 37 -10.38 2.70 14.75
C PHE A 37 -10.54 4.24 14.80
N SER A 38 -10.50 4.85 15.99
CA SER A 38 -10.56 6.31 16.14
C SER A 38 -9.37 7.02 15.47
N LEU A 39 -8.15 6.50 15.68
CA LEU A 39 -6.94 7.04 15.07
C LEU A 39 -7.00 6.97 13.55
N THR A 40 -7.31 5.79 12.99
CA THR A 40 -7.41 5.60 11.55
C THR A 40 -8.52 6.48 10.96
N LYS A 41 -9.69 6.56 11.59
CA LYS A 41 -10.77 7.47 11.16
C LYS A 41 -10.31 8.93 11.11
N LYS A 42 -9.52 9.39 12.09
CA LYS A 42 -8.98 10.77 12.12
C LYS A 42 -7.98 11.04 10.99
N ILE A 43 -7.17 10.06 10.63
CA ILE A 43 -6.20 10.17 9.53
C ILE A 43 -6.95 10.16 8.20
N TYR A 44 -7.74 9.12 7.94
CA TYR A 44 -8.40 8.90 6.65
C TYR A 44 -9.59 9.83 6.38
N SER A 45 -10.11 10.54 7.38
CA SER A 45 -11.11 11.60 7.15
C SER A 45 -10.54 12.80 6.41
N LYS A 46 -9.22 13.00 6.42
CA LYS A 46 -8.51 14.04 5.67
C LYS A 46 -7.99 13.48 4.34
N SER A 47 -8.89 13.02 3.48
CA SER A 47 -8.57 12.23 2.28
C SER A 47 -7.48 12.82 1.37
N ILE A 48 -7.52 14.13 1.10
CA ILE A 48 -6.50 14.80 0.25
C ILE A 48 -5.12 14.76 0.92
N PHE A 49 -5.06 15.09 2.21
CA PHE A 49 -3.81 15.09 2.97
C PHE A 49 -3.23 13.68 3.06
N THR A 50 -4.06 12.68 3.36
CA THR A 50 -3.64 11.27 3.36
C THR A 50 -3.12 10.86 1.99
N THR A 51 -3.82 11.23 0.91
CA THR A 51 -3.42 10.89 -0.46
C THR A 51 -2.04 11.46 -0.80
N ILE A 52 -1.81 12.75 -0.54
CA ILE A 52 -0.52 13.41 -0.83
C ILE A 52 0.62 12.73 -0.06
N ILE A 53 0.44 12.50 1.25
CA ILE A 53 1.45 11.84 2.07
C ILE A 53 1.71 10.42 1.57
N SER A 54 0.66 9.65 1.28
CA SER A 54 0.80 8.29 0.76
C SER A 54 1.55 8.26 -0.57
N LEU A 55 1.34 9.22 -1.47
CA LEU A 55 2.06 9.29 -2.75
C LEU A 55 3.54 9.60 -2.54
N ILE A 56 3.86 10.56 -1.66
CA ILE A 56 5.24 10.91 -1.33
C ILE A 56 5.96 9.69 -0.72
N LEU A 57 5.32 9.06 0.27
CA LEU A 57 5.89 7.86 0.91
C LEU A 57 6.04 6.71 -0.08
N ALA A 58 5.06 6.46 -0.96
CA ALA A 58 5.16 5.43 -1.98
C ALA A 58 6.32 5.69 -2.94
N TYR A 59 6.50 6.93 -3.40
CA TYR A 59 7.61 7.30 -4.27
C TYR A 59 8.98 7.13 -3.58
N VAL A 60 9.11 7.57 -2.33
CA VAL A 60 10.35 7.44 -1.55
C VAL A 60 10.68 5.97 -1.29
N VAL A 61 9.70 5.15 -0.89
CA VAL A 61 9.90 3.72 -0.64
C VAL A 61 10.28 3.00 -1.94
N LEU A 62 9.51 3.18 -3.02
CA LEU A 62 9.80 2.54 -4.30
C LEU A 62 11.17 2.92 -4.83
N GLY A 63 11.53 4.21 -4.80
CA GLY A 63 12.84 4.68 -5.23
C GLY A 63 13.98 4.11 -4.37
N SER A 64 13.76 3.95 -3.07
CA SER A 64 14.74 3.35 -2.15
C SER A 64 14.94 1.85 -2.41
N LEU A 65 13.85 1.11 -2.71
CA LEU A 65 13.93 -0.31 -3.06
C LEU A 65 14.73 -0.51 -4.35
N ILE A 66 14.42 0.26 -5.40
CA ILE A 66 15.12 0.19 -6.69
C ILE A 66 16.59 0.61 -6.55
N ALA A 67 16.86 1.69 -5.79
CA ALA A 67 18.23 2.12 -5.50
C ALA A 67 19.03 1.03 -4.78
N ALA A 68 18.40 0.22 -3.94
CA ALA A 68 19.04 -0.91 -3.27
C ALA A 68 19.21 -2.14 -4.18
N GLY A 69 18.84 -2.06 -5.46
CA GLY A 69 18.96 -3.14 -6.43
C GLY A 69 17.78 -4.11 -6.45
N ILE A 70 16.67 -3.79 -5.79
CA ILE A 70 15.46 -4.62 -5.82
C ILE A 70 14.65 -4.27 -7.07
N SER A 71 14.45 -5.26 -7.94
CA SER A 71 13.70 -5.16 -9.20
C SER A 71 12.20 -4.95 -9.01
N TYR A 72 11.51 -4.46 -10.03
CA TYR A 72 10.04 -4.37 -9.99
C TYR A 72 9.41 -5.77 -9.90
N VAL A 73 10.04 -6.77 -10.53
CA VAL A 73 9.63 -8.18 -10.46
C VAL A 73 9.66 -8.70 -9.03
N GLU A 74 10.76 -8.51 -8.31
CA GLU A 74 10.88 -8.94 -6.90
C GLU A 74 9.87 -8.21 -6.00
N ILE A 75 9.65 -6.91 -6.22
CA ILE A 75 8.63 -6.14 -5.50
C ILE A 75 7.24 -6.74 -5.72
N PHE A 76 6.89 -7.07 -6.97
CA PHE A 76 5.59 -7.68 -7.29
C PHE A 76 5.44 -9.09 -6.73
N ALA A 77 6.52 -9.87 -6.64
CA ALA A 77 6.50 -11.18 -5.97
C ALA A 77 6.15 -11.05 -4.48
N VAL A 78 6.72 -10.06 -3.77
CA VAL A 78 6.39 -9.79 -2.37
C VAL A 78 4.96 -9.24 -2.22
N ILE A 79 4.50 -8.39 -3.14
CA ILE A 79 3.10 -7.94 -3.17
C ILE A 79 2.15 -9.12 -3.34
N LEU A 80 2.47 -10.09 -4.21
CA LEU A 80 1.64 -11.28 -4.41
C LEU A 80 1.54 -12.11 -3.11
N LEU A 81 2.65 -12.30 -2.40
CA LEU A 81 2.64 -12.93 -1.07
C LEU A 81 1.72 -12.16 -0.11
N PHE A 82 1.85 -10.84 -0.06
CA PHE A 82 1.00 -9.99 0.79
C PHE A 82 -0.49 -10.11 0.42
N VAL A 83 -0.83 -10.16 -0.87
CA VAL A 83 -2.22 -10.34 -1.34
C VAL A 83 -2.81 -11.66 -0.85
N PHE A 84 -2.04 -12.76 -0.88
CA PHE A 84 -2.51 -14.04 -0.35
C PHE A 84 -2.72 -14.02 1.17
N LEU A 85 -1.81 -13.39 1.92
CA LEU A 85 -1.98 -13.21 3.37
C LEU A 85 -3.19 -12.33 3.71
N ALA A 86 -3.40 -11.25 2.95
CA ALA A 86 -4.59 -10.42 3.09
C ALA A 86 -5.88 -11.18 2.72
N GLY A 87 -5.80 -12.07 1.73
CA GLY A 87 -6.90 -12.94 1.30
C GLY A 87 -7.43 -13.82 2.43
N ILE A 88 -6.56 -14.34 3.31
CA ILE A 88 -6.98 -15.09 4.50
C ILE A 88 -7.88 -14.23 5.40
N SER A 89 -7.50 -12.96 5.62
CA SER A 89 -8.28 -12.03 6.45
C SER A 89 -9.62 -11.67 5.80
N VAL A 90 -9.64 -11.47 4.47
CA VAL A 90 -10.87 -11.17 3.72
C VAL A 90 -11.81 -12.37 3.71
N ALA A 91 -11.29 -13.59 3.53
CA ALA A 91 -12.08 -14.81 3.48
C ALA A 91 -12.89 -15.04 4.77
N ALA A 92 -12.30 -14.71 5.93
CA ALA A 92 -12.97 -14.82 7.23
C ALA A 92 -14.22 -13.91 7.38
N TYR A 93 -14.33 -12.86 6.56
CA TYR A 93 -15.44 -11.88 6.58
C TYR A 93 -16.04 -11.69 5.17
N SER A 94 -16.08 -12.77 4.39
CA SER A 94 -16.38 -12.70 2.95
C SER A 94 -17.74 -12.07 2.65
N ASP A 95 -18.78 -12.36 3.44
CA ASP A 95 -20.12 -11.80 3.26
C ASP A 95 -20.15 -10.27 3.45
N GLU A 96 -19.46 -9.75 4.46
CA GLU A 96 -19.32 -8.32 4.71
C GLU A 96 -18.59 -7.64 3.56
N PHE A 97 -17.51 -8.26 3.08
CA PHE A 97 -16.76 -7.76 1.93
C PHE A 97 -17.60 -7.77 0.65
N PHE A 98 -18.40 -8.82 0.38
CA PHE A 98 -19.30 -8.84 -0.77
C PHE A 98 -20.37 -7.75 -0.71
N LYS A 99 -20.97 -7.52 0.47
CA LYS A 99 -21.93 -6.43 0.67
C LYS A 99 -21.28 -5.06 0.43
N LEU A 100 -20.07 -4.86 0.94
CA LEU A 100 -19.31 -3.63 0.71
C LEU A 100 -18.99 -3.44 -0.77
N SER A 101 -18.49 -4.47 -1.46
CA SER A 101 -18.19 -4.42 -2.89
C SER A 101 -19.43 -4.10 -3.74
N LYS A 102 -20.57 -4.74 -3.47
CA LYS A 102 -21.84 -4.41 -4.15
C LYS A 102 -22.26 -2.95 -3.93
N LYS A 103 -22.03 -2.41 -2.73
CA LYS A 103 -22.31 -1.01 -2.43
C LYS A 103 -21.38 -0.07 -3.21
N LEU A 104 -20.08 -0.37 -3.27
CA LEU A 104 -19.09 0.43 -3.98
C LEU A 104 -19.31 0.42 -5.50
N LEU A 105 -19.65 -0.73 -6.09
CA LEU A 105 -19.91 -0.85 -7.53
C LEU A 105 -21.15 -0.07 -8.00
N LYS A 106 -22.10 0.21 -7.10
CA LYS A 106 -23.25 1.08 -7.40
C LYS A 106 -22.89 2.57 -7.43
N ASP A 107 -21.75 2.96 -6.87
CA ASP A 107 -21.26 4.34 -6.94
C ASP A 107 -20.69 4.61 -8.33
N ARG A 108 -21.45 5.35 -9.16
CA ARG A 108 -21.02 5.75 -10.51
C ARG A 108 -19.73 6.58 -10.52
N SER A 109 -19.37 7.18 -9.39
CA SER A 109 -18.14 7.97 -9.24
C SER A 109 -16.95 7.15 -8.75
N LEU A 110 -17.08 5.84 -8.54
CA LEU A 110 -16.01 4.97 -8.05
C LEU A 110 -14.71 5.15 -8.85
N LEU A 111 -14.79 5.03 -10.19
CA LEU A 111 -13.63 5.20 -11.06
C LEU A 111 -13.03 6.61 -10.94
N LYS A 112 -13.88 7.64 -10.89
CA LYS A 112 -13.45 9.04 -10.70
C LYS A 112 -12.82 9.28 -9.32
N LYS A 113 -13.16 8.50 -8.30
CA LYS A 113 -12.55 8.60 -6.96
C LYS A 113 -11.24 7.83 -6.87
N SER A 114 -11.10 6.76 -7.65
CA SER A 114 -9.95 5.84 -7.60
C SER A 114 -8.97 5.98 -8.77
N TRP A 115 -9.23 6.86 -9.74
CA TRP A 115 -8.45 6.99 -10.98
C TRP A 115 -6.95 7.11 -10.76
N LEU A 116 -6.53 7.86 -9.74
CA LEU A 116 -5.11 8.08 -9.45
C LEU A 116 -4.42 6.78 -9.03
N ALA A 117 -5.07 6.02 -8.14
CA ALA A 117 -4.58 4.70 -7.74
C ALA A 117 -4.56 3.73 -8.92
N ILE A 118 -5.61 3.74 -9.76
CA ILE A 118 -5.67 2.91 -10.98
C ILE A 118 -4.49 3.24 -11.91
N LEU A 119 -4.23 4.51 -12.17
CA LEU A 119 -3.14 4.96 -13.04
C LEU A 119 -1.77 4.50 -12.51
N ILE A 120 -1.53 4.63 -11.21
CA ILE A 120 -0.29 4.18 -10.58
C ILE A 120 -0.13 2.66 -10.72
N TRP A 121 -1.18 1.89 -10.45
CA TRP A 121 -1.14 0.43 -10.61
C TRP A 121 -0.89 0.01 -12.05
N VAL A 122 -1.51 0.67 -13.02
CA VAL A 122 -1.27 0.42 -14.45
C VAL A 122 0.19 0.73 -14.81
N ALA A 123 0.72 1.88 -14.39
CA ALA A 123 2.11 2.26 -14.66
C ALA A 123 3.11 1.25 -14.06
N LEU A 124 2.93 0.85 -12.80
CA LEU A 124 3.79 -0.17 -12.17
C LEU A 124 3.68 -1.52 -12.87
N THR A 125 2.48 -1.92 -13.29
CA THR A 125 2.27 -3.17 -14.04
C THR A 125 3.03 -3.15 -15.36
N VAL A 126 2.97 -2.03 -16.09
CA VAL A 126 3.71 -1.87 -17.35
C VAL A 126 5.21 -1.97 -17.13
N LEU A 127 5.76 -1.36 -16.07
CA LEU A 127 7.18 -1.44 -15.74
C LEU A 127 7.64 -2.89 -15.47
N VAL A 128 6.85 -3.66 -14.71
CA VAL A 128 7.13 -5.08 -14.46
C VAL A 128 7.10 -5.88 -15.76
N VAL A 129 6.10 -5.66 -16.62
CA VAL A 129 6.01 -6.37 -17.91
C VAL A 129 7.21 -6.04 -18.80
N ILE A 130 7.64 -4.78 -18.84
CA ILE A 130 8.85 -4.38 -19.59
C ILE A 130 10.08 -5.11 -19.03
N GLU A 131 10.25 -5.15 -17.71
CA GLU A 131 11.39 -5.82 -17.07
C GLU A 131 11.39 -7.34 -17.29
N LEU A 132 10.21 -7.98 -17.34
CA LEU A 132 10.08 -9.41 -17.64
C LEU A 132 10.39 -9.78 -19.10
N LEU A 133 10.29 -8.81 -20.02
CA LEU A 133 10.50 -9.01 -21.46
C LEU A 133 11.87 -8.51 -21.96
N ALA A 134 12.63 -7.83 -21.10
CA ALA A 134 13.98 -7.33 -21.38
C ALA A 134 15.04 -8.41 -21.15
#